data_AF-A0A5K0X7X8-F1
#
_entry.id   AF-A0A5K0X7X8-F1
#
_cell.length_a   1.000
_cell.length_b   1.000
_cell.length_c   1.000
_cell.angle_alpha   90.00
_cell.angle_beta   90.00
_cell.angle_gamma   90.00
#
_symmetry.space_group_name_H-M   'P 1'
#
loop_
_entity.id
_entity.type
_entity.pdbx_description
1 polymer ?
#
loop_
_entity_poly.entity_id
_entity_poly.type
_entity_poly.pdbx_seq_one_letter_code
_entity_poly.pdbx_strand_id
1 'polypeptide(L)'
;VPIIGLVMGDRGIISRVLCPKYGGYLTFGTLEAGKESAPGQPTLKTLLDLYNIRQIGPDTKVFGIIGKPVGHSKGPILYNTTFKRVGFNGVYVHLLVDDLARFLNTYASPDFPGF
;
A
#
# COMPACT_ATOMS: atom_id res chain seq x y z
N VAL A 1 19.90 -5.53 11.93
CA VAL A 1 18.94 -5.62 13.07
C VAL A 1 17.54 -5.76 12.48
N PRO A 2 16.70 -6.72 12.90
CA PRO A 2 15.30 -6.78 12.49
C PRO A 2 14.51 -5.56 12.97
N ILE A 3 13.76 -4.89 12.09
CA ILE A 3 13.03 -3.64 12.39
C ILE A 3 11.56 -3.77 12.01
N ILE A 4 10.68 -3.28 12.89
CA ILE A 4 9.25 -3.12 12.62
C ILE A 4 8.97 -1.62 12.57
N GLY A 5 8.82 -1.06 11.37
CA GLY A 5 8.56 0.37 11.15
C GLY A 5 7.19 0.58 10.50
N LEU A 6 6.28 1.27 11.18
CA LEU A 6 4.91 1.50 10.70
C LEU A 6 4.47 2.93 11.02
N VAL A 7 3.75 3.55 10.09
CA VAL A 7 3.15 4.87 10.25
C VAL A 7 1.64 4.69 10.45
N MET A 8 1.09 5.28 11.51
CA MET A 8 -0.34 5.16 11.83
C MET A 8 -1.21 6.11 10.99
N GLY A 9 -2.52 5.84 10.98
CA GLY A 9 -3.53 6.64 10.29
C GLY A 9 -3.60 6.40 8.79
N ASP A 10 -4.63 6.96 8.15
CA ASP A 10 -4.95 6.66 6.74
C ASP A 10 -3.86 7.06 5.75
N ARG A 11 -3.12 8.14 6.07
CA ARG A 11 -1.95 8.57 5.28
C ARG A 11 -0.78 7.59 5.36
N GLY A 12 -0.71 6.80 6.43
CA GLY A 12 0.35 5.83 6.69
C GLY A 12 0.12 4.46 6.06
N ILE A 13 -0.99 4.24 5.35
CA ILE A 13 -1.38 2.91 4.84
C ILE A 13 -0.29 2.24 4.01
N ILE A 14 0.45 3.01 3.20
CA ILE A 14 1.51 2.48 2.35
C ILE A 14 2.67 1.88 3.16
N SER A 15 2.94 2.35 4.39
CA SER A 15 3.96 1.76 5.26
C SER A 15 3.60 0.34 5.71
N ARG A 16 2.29 0.06 5.83
CA ARG A 16 1.78 -1.25 6.22
C ARG A 16 1.72 -2.23 5.05
N VAL A 17 1.39 -1.74 3.86
CA VAL A 17 1.28 -2.53 2.63
C VAL A 17 2.65 -2.85 2.02
N LEU A 18 3.55 -1.86 1.95
CA LEU A 18 4.85 -1.97 1.29
C LEU A 18 5.97 -2.49 2.22
N CYS A 19 5.60 -2.98 3.42
CA CYS A 19 6.53 -3.56 4.38
C CYS A 19 7.48 -4.61 3.77
N PRO A 20 7.00 -5.59 2.94
CA PRO A 20 7.89 -6.55 2.29
C PRO A 20 8.87 -5.94 1.28
N LYS A 21 8.48 -4.87 0.59
CA LYS A 21 9.35 -4.19 -0.39
C LYS A 21 10.51 -3.46 0.28
N TYR A 22 10.25 -2.80 1.41
CA TYR A 22 11.22 -1.93 2.09
C TYR A 22 11.87 -2.57 3.32
N GLY A 23 11.82 -3.91 3.43
CA GLY A 23 12.58 -4.66 4.43
C GLY A 23 12.03 -4.64 5.85
N GLY A 24 10.74 -4.33 6.03
CA GLY A 24 10.10 -4.42 7.33
C GLY A 24 9.94 -5.88 7.76
N TYR A 25 10.18 -6.15 9.05
CA TYR A 25 10.13 -7.53 9.58
C TYR A 25 8.71 -8.09 9.67
N LEU A 26 7.72 -7.24 9.99
CA LEU A 26 6.30 -7.62 9.99
C LEU A 26 5.39 -6.41 9.74
N THR A 27 4.13 -6.70 9.43
CA THR A 27 3.02 -5.74 9.41
C THR A 27 1.83 -6.32 10.18
N PHE A 28 0.91 -5.47 10.63
CA PHE A 28 -0.29 -5.89 11.36
C PHE A 28 -1.51 -5.82 10.44
N GLY A 29 -2.28 -6.90 10.41
CA GLY A 29 -3.60 -6.96 9.77
C GLY A 29 -4.67 -7.32 10.81
N THR A 30 -5.80 -6.64 10.79
CA THR A 30 -6.93 -6.95 11.68
C THR A 30 -7.71 -8.16 11.19
N LEU A 31 -8.39 -8.86 12.11
CA LEU A 31 -9.28 -9.97 11.74
C LEU A 31 -10.52 -9.46 10.98
N GLU A 32 -11.05 -8.31 11.40
CA GLU A 32 -12.20 -7.65 10.80
C GLU A 32 -12.14 -6.14 11.06
N ALA A 33 -12.94 -5.39 10.31
CA ALA A 33 -13.08 -3.95 10.52
C ALA A 33 -13.70 -3.67 11.90
N GLY A 34 -13.18 -2.67 12.61
CA GLY A 34 -13.59 -2.34 13.98
C GLY A 34 -12.83 -3.10 15.08
N LYS A 35 -11.93 -4.03 14.70
CA LYS A 35 -11.01 -4.73 15.63
C LYS A 35 -9.57 -4.25 15.49
N GLU A 36 -9.38 -3.00 15.07
CA GLU A 36 -8.07 -2.35 15.00
C GLU A 36 -7.52 -2.10 16.40
N SER A 37 -6.25 -2.43 16.60
CA SER A 37 -5.48 -2.03 17.77
C SER A 37 -4.80 -0.68 17.59
N ALA A 38 -4.71 -0.19 16.34
CA ALA A 38 -4.09 1.09 15.99
C ALA A 38 -4.72 1.70 14.72
N PRO A 39 -4.78 3.04 14.60
CA PRO A 39 -5.33 3.71 13.43
C PRO A 39 -4.67 3.30 12.11
N GLY A 40 -5.49 3.11 11.08
CA GLY A 40 -5.06 2.80 9.71
C GLY A 40 -4.63 1.35 9.49
N GLN A 41 -4.92 0.42 10.40
CA GLN A 41 -4.67 -1.00 10.16
C GLN A 41 -5.66 -1.58 9.13
N PRO A 42 -5.18 -2.16 8.01
CA PRO A 42 -6.04 -2.91 7.10
C PRO A 42 -6.40 -4.28 7.68
N THR A 43 -7.47 -4.89 7.20
CA THR A 43 -7.76 -6.29 7.53
C THR A 43 -6.77 -7.24 6.88
N LEU A 44 -6.59 -8.43 7.46
CA LEU A 44 -5.79 -9.50 6.87
C LEU A 44 -6.29 -9.86 5.46
N LYS A 45 -7.61 -9.90 5.28
CA LYS A 45 -8.24 -10.12 3.97
C LYS A 45 -7.82 -9.04 2.97
N THR A 46 -7.85 -7.76 3.35
CA THR A 46 -7.41 -6.67 2.48
C THR A 46 -5.92 -6.80 2.12
N LEU A 47 -5.05 -7.15 3.07
CA LEU A 47 -3.63 -7.33 2.77
C LEU A 47 -3.38 -8.49 1.80
N LEU A 48 -4.04 -9.64 2.01
CA LEU A 48 -3.83 -10.85 1.20
C LEU A 48 -4.50 -10.76 -0.17
N ASP A 49 -5.74 -10.30 -0.23
CA ASP A 49 -6.58 -10.45 -1.42
C ASP A 49 -6.60 -9.17 -2.27
N LEU A 50 -6.64 -7.99 -1.65
CA LEU A 50 -6.67 -6.72 -2.37
C LEU A 50 -5.25 -6.28 -2.76
N TYR A 51 -4.32 -6.23 -1.81
CA TYR A 51 -2.96 -5.73 -2.06
C TYR A 51 -1.98 -6.83 -2.46
N ASN A 52 -2.40 -8.09 -2.47
CA ASN A 52 -1.54 -9.24 -2.82
C ASN A 52 -0.20 -9.22 -2.07
N ILE A 53 -0.20 -8.93 -0.76
CA ILE A 53 1.02 -8.65 0.01
C ILE A 53 2.12 -9.73 -0.13
N ARG A 54 1.72 -10.99 -0.34
CA ARG A 54 2.65 -12.12 -0.55
C ARG A 54 3.43 -12.06 -1.88
N GLN A 55 3.00 -11.24 -2.83
CA GLN A 55 3.65 -11.04 -4.13
C GLN A 55 4.56 -9.80 -4.12
N ILE A 56 4.48 -8.97 -3.08
CA ILE A 56 5.30 -7.77 -2.96
C ILE A 56 6.71 -8.18 -2.55
N GLY A 57 7.70 -7.76 -3.34
CA GLY A 57 9.12 -7.93 -3.06
C GLY A 57 9.91 -6.64 -3.34
N PRO A 58 11.25 -6.68 -3.17
CA PRO A 58 12.12 -5.51 -3.31
C PRO A 58 11.96 -4.79 -4.67
N ASP A 59 11.78 -5.54 -5.75
CA ASP A 59 11.71 -4.99 -7.12
C ASP A 59 10.29 -4.60 -7.56
N THR A 60 9.26 -4.86 -6.73
CA THR A 60 7.87 -4.56 -7.08
C THR A 60 7.69 -3.06 -7.33
N LYS A 61 7.05 -2.72 -8.44
CA LYS A 61 6.74 -1.33 -8.80
C LYS A 61 5.47 -0.85 -8.10
N VAL A 62 5.52 0.35 -7.54
CA VAL A 62 4.42 0.92 -6.77
C VAL A 62 3.64 1.91 -7.63
N PHE A 63 2.36 1.63 -7.81
CA PHE A 63 1.40 2.50 -8.45
C PHE A 63 0.37 2.95 -7.43
N GLY A 64 -0.39 4.02 -7.70
CA GLY A 64 -1.50 4.32 -6.82
C GLY A 64 -2.30 5.54 -7.18
N ILE A 65 -3.58 5.50 -6.81
CA ILE A 65 -4.50 6.59 -7.05
C ILE A 65 -4.25 7.71 -6.03
N ILE A 66 -3.88 8.89 -6.52
CA ILE A 66 -3.78 10.11 -5.73
C ILE A 66 -5.18 10.72 -5.56
N GLY A 67 -5.57 11.04 -4.33
CA GLY A 67 -6.83 11.73 -4.07
C GLY A 67 -7.02 12.19 -2.64
N LYS A 68 -8.04 13.01 -2.43
CA LYS A 68 -8.50 13.46 -1.10
C LYS A 68 -9.98 13.88 -1.20
N PRO A 69 -10.95 13.04 -0.78
CA PRO A 69 -10.79 11.69 -0.20
C PRO A 69 -10.40 10.64 -1.25
N VAL A 70 -9.86 9.50 -0.82
CA VAL A 70 -9.37 8.45 -1.74
C VAL A 70 -9.87 7.04 -1.41
N GLY A 71 -10.28 6.76 -0.17
CA GLY A 71 -10.60 5.40 0.29
C GLY A 71 -11.81 4.73 -0.38
N HIS A 72 -12.62 5.48 -1.14
CA HIS A 72 -13.74 4.94 -1.90
C HIS A 72 -13.33 4.41 -3.29
N SER A 73 -12.08 4.65 -3.71
CA SER A 73 -11.60 4.25 -5.03
C SER A 73 -11.55 2.72 -5.16
N LYS A 74 -12.06 2.22 -6.29
CA LYS A 74 -11.94 0.82 -6.67
C LYS A 74 -10.71 0.53 -7.53
N GLY A 75 -9.86 1.54 -7.78
CA GLY A 75 -8.63 1.40 -8.56
C GLY A 75 -7.74 0.25 -8.06
N PRO A 76 -7.43 0.15 -6.75
CA PRO A 76 -6.67 -0.97 -6.21
C PRO A 76 -7.28 -2.34 -6.46
N ILE A 77 -8.62 -2.47 -6.48
CA ILE A 77 -9.28 -3.74 -6.81
C ILE A 77 -8.98 -4.12 -8.27
N LEU A 78 -9.19 -3.18 -9.19
CA LEU A 78 -9.01 -3.41 -10.63
C LEU A 78 -7.54 -3.72 -10.97
N TYR A 79 -6.62 -2.87 -10.55
CA TYR A 79 -5.22 -2.97 -10.95
C TYR A 79 -4.50 -4.13 -10.27
N ASN A 80 -4.68 -4.38 -8.97
CA ASN A 80 -4.01 -5.51 -8.32
C ASN A 80 -4.51 -6.86 -8.81
N THR A 81 -5.82 -6.98 -9.11
CA THR A 81 -6.37 -8.18 -9.76
C THR A 81 -5.73 -8.39 -11.14
N THR A 82 -5.60 -7.31 -11.92
CA THR A 82 -5.02 -7.37 -13.26
C THR A 82 -3.53 -7.69 -13.21
N PHE A 83 -2.74 -6.99 -12.40
CA PHE A 83 -1.31 -7.21 -12.21
C PHE A 83 -1.02 -8.66 -11.85
N LYS A 84 -1.76 -9.20 -10.86
CA LYS A 84 -1.67 -10.61 -10.48
C LYS A 84 -2.01 -11.56 -11.63
N ARG A 85 -3.09 -11.27 -12.38
CA ARG A 85 -3.55 -12.12 -13.49
C ARG A 85 -2.55 -12.16 -14.64
N VAL A 86 -1.90 -11.04 -14.97
CA VAL A 86 -0.94 -10.96 -16.08
C VAL A 86 0.52 -11.19 -15.65
N GLY A 87 0.76 -11.48 -14.37
CA GLY A 87 2.11 -11.68 -13.84
C GLY A 87 2.99 -10.42 -13.81
N PHE A 88 2.38 -9.23 -13.80
CA PHE A 88 3.10 -7.98 -13.72
C PHE A 88 3.54 -7.70 -12.28
N ASN A 89 4.82 -7.44 -12.06
CA ASN A 89 5.41 -7.17 -10.74
C ASN A 89 5.10 -5.74 -10.26
N GLY A 90 3.84 -5.49 -9.95
CA GLY A 90 3.36 -4.20 -9.46
C GLY A 90 2.33 -4.33 -8.33
N VAL A 91 2.23 -3.28 -7.53
CA VAL A 91 1.18 -3.10 -6.53
C VAL A 91 0.55 -1.72 -6.71
N TYR A 92 -0.77 -1.65 -6.67
CA TYR A 92 -1.56 -0.44 -6.78
C TYR A 92 -2.19 -0.09 -5.43
N VAL A 93 -1.90 1.09 -4.88
CA VAL A 93 -2.32 1.52 -3.53
C VAL A 93 -3.17 2.78 -3.54
N HIS A 94 -3.82 3.07 -2.41
CA HIS A 94 -4.46 4.36 -2.17
C HIS A 94 -3.44 5.38 -1.66
N LEU A 95 -3.44 6.58 -2.22
CA LEU A 95 -2.55 7.67 -1.82
C LEU A 95 -3.40 8.88 -1.39
N LEU A 96 -3.59 9.01 -0.08
CA LEU A 96 -4.28 10.16 0.50
C LEU A 96 -3.32 11.36 0.56
N VAL A 97 -3.45 12.28 -0.39
CA VAL A 97 -2.48 13.35 -0.61
C VAL A 97 -3.10 14.72 -0.33
N ASP A 98 -2.43 15.52 0.50
CA ASP A 98 -2.83 16.89 0.81
C ASP A 98 -2.21 17.93 -0.12
N ASP A 99 -0.96 17.70 -0.54
CA ASP A 99 -0.15 18.57 -1.39
C ASP A 99 0.49 17.71 -2.49
N LEU A 100 0.02 17.92 -3.72
CA LEU A 100 0.45 17.15 -4.88
C LEU A 100 1.92 17.39 -5.21
N ALA A 101 2.38 18.65 -5.18
CA ALA A 101 3.75 18.99 -5.53
C ALA A 101 4.74 18.38 -4.53
N ARG A 102 4.46 18.49 -3.23
CA ARG A 102 5.26 17.84 -2.19
C ARG A 102 5.26 16.32 -2.35
N PHE A 103 4.11 15.72 -2.64
CA PHE A 103 3.99 14.28 -2.84
C PHE A 103 4.87 13.79 -4.01
N LEU A 104 4.75 14.40 -5.18
CA LEU A 104 5.53 14.03 -6.36
C LEU A 104 7.03 14.22 -6.14
N ASN A 105 7.44 15.28 -5.44
CA ASN A 105 8.84 15.49 -5.06
C ASN A 105 9.35 14.43 -4.06
N THR A 106 8.49 13.96 -3.16
CA THR A 106 8.85 12.96 -2.13
C THR A 106 9.01 11.56 -2.73
N TYR A 107 8.12 11.19 -3.65
CA TYR A 107 8.07 9.86 -4.27
C TYR A 107 8.52 9.90 -5.74
N ALA A 108 9.66 10.53 -6.00
CA ALA A 108 10.23 10.70 -7.35
C ALA A 108 11.14 9.54 -7.79
N SER A 109 11.32 8.51 -6.96
CA SER A 109 12.23 7.40 -7.28
C SER A 109 11.65 6.44 -8.33
N PRO A 110 12.48 5.63 -9.01
CA PRO A 110 12.02 4.62 -9.98
C PRO A 110 11.14 3.49 -9.39
N ASP A 111 10.94 3.47 -8.07
CA ASP A 111 10.00 2.59 -7.41
C ASP A 111 8.55 3.01 -7.64
N PHE A 112 8.30 4.29 -7.94
CA PHE A 112 6.98 4.88 -8.13
C PHE A 112 6.79 5.36 -9.58
N PRO A 113 6.66 4.43 -10.56
CA PRO A 113 6.62 4.80 -11.98
C PRO A 113 5.31 5.41 -12.47
N GLY A 114 4.22 5.39 -11.68
CA GLY A 114 2.94 5.96 -12.11
C GLY A 114 1.90 6.05 -10.98
N PHE A 115 0.92 6.94 -11.16
CA PHE A 115 -0.16 7.21 -10.21
C PHE A 115 -1.52 7.15 -10.91
#